data_AF-A0A527GKH0-F1
#
_entry.id   AF-A0A527GKH0-F1
#
_cell.length_a   1.000
_cell.length_b   1.000
_cell.length_c   1.000
_cell.angle_alpha   90.00
_cell.angle_beta   90.00
_cell.angle_gamma   90.00
#
_symmetry.space_group_name_H-M   'P 1'
#
loop_
_entity.id
_entity.type
_entity.pdbx_description
1 polymer ?
#
loop_
_entity_poly.entity_id
_entity_poly.type
_entity_poly.pdbx_seq_one_letter_code
_entity_poly.pdbx_strand_id
1 'polypeptide(L)'
;THDLTVVRQFSDYVYVMQHGEMCEHNVTERLFANPQHPYTRRLLASEPHGQPKPLPEGCGTILEASGVHVSFMLRHGTFLKPDWRELVAVDDLGLKLCRHETLGLVGESGSG
;
A
#
# COMPACT_ATOMS: atom_id res chain seq x y z
N THR A 1 -5.93 -8.03 11.87
CA THR A 1 -5.44 -7.28 10.70
C THR A 1 -5.52 -8.18 9.48
N HIS A 2 -5.69 -7.62 8.28
CA HIS A 2 -5.69 -8.37 7.01
C HIS A 2 -4.32 -8.36 6.32
N ASP A 3 -3.38 -7.55 6.83
CA ASP A 3 -2.03 -7.47 6.30
C ASP A 3 -1.19 -8.62 6.86
N LEU A 4 -0.93 -9.62 6.01
CA LEU A 4 -0.16 -10.80 6.37
C LEU A 4 1.33 -10.49 6.56
N THR A 5 1.86 -9.45 5.91
CA THR A 5 3.24 -9.01 6.10
C THR A 5 3.43 -8.44 7.51
N VAL A 6 2.49 -7.62 7.97
CA VAL A 6 2.49 -7.11 9.35
C VAL A 6 2.34 -8.25 10.36
N VAL A 7 1.44 -9.20 10.13
CA VAL A 7 1.29 -10.38 11.02
C VAL A 7 2.60 -11.16 11.10
N ARG A 8 3.24 -11.41 9.96
CA ARG A 8 4.49 -12.17 9.88
C ARG A 8 5.63 -11.49 10.63
N GLN A 9 5.69 -10.16 10.62
CA GLN A 9 6.78 -9.41 11.23
C GLN A 9 6.61 -9.19 12.74
N PHE A 10 5.37 -9.06 13.22
CA PHE A 10 5.12 -8.55 14.58
C PHE A 10 4.38 -9.53 15.50
N SER A 11 3.86 -10.65 14.99
CA SER A 11 3.11 -11.61 15.82
C SER A 11 3.96 -12.83 16.13
N ASP A 12 3.95 -13.29 17.37
CA ASP A 12 4.52 -14.59 17.76
C ASP A 12 3.55 -15.75 17.50
N TYR A 13 2.26 -15.47 17.66
CA TYR A 13 1.17 -16.43 17.54
C TYR A 13 0.00 -15.87 16.76
N VAL A 14 -0.60 -16.69 15.90
CA VAL A 14 -1.64 -16.28 14.97
C VAL A 14 -2.87 -17.16 15.16
N TYR A 15 -4.04 -16.51 15.24
CA TYR A 15 -5.35 -17.14 15.16
C TYR A 15 -6.02 -16.70 13.86
N VAL A 16 -6.33 -17.66 13.00
CA VAL A 16 -7.04 -17.45 11.74
C VAL A 16 -8.52 -17.69 11.98
N MET A 17 -9.34 -16.70 11.65
CA MET A 17 -10.78 -16.78 11.79
C MET A 17 -11.50 -16.61 10.45
N GLN A 18 -12.61 -17.30 10.27
CA GLN A 18 -13.52 -17.17 9.14
C GLN A 18 -14.96 -17.26 9.64
N HIS A 19 -15.84 -16.35 9.20
CA HIS A 19 -17.28 -16.36 9.57
C HIS A 19 -17.57 -16.40 11.09
N GLY A 20 -16.68 -15.82 11.90
CA GLY A 20 -16.82 -15.81 13.36
C GLY A 20 -16.29 -17.07 14.05
N GLU A 21 -15.75 -18.03 13.31
CA GLU A 21 -15.16 -19.26 13.85
C GLU A 21 -13.63 -19.23 13.76
N MET A 22 -12.96 -19.85 14.74
CA MET A 22 -11.52 -20.07 14.69
C MET A 22 -11.23 -21.30 13.83
N CYS A 23 -10.56 -21.09 12.70
CA CYS A 23 -10.29 -22.12 11.71
C CYS A 23 -8.92 -22.76 11.90
N GLU A 24 -7.93 -22.00 12.34
CA GLU A 24 -6.57 -22.47 12.58
C GLU A 24 -5.84 -21.55 13.55
N HIS A 25 -4.93 -22.10 14.34
CA HIS A 25 -4.03 -21.29 15.15
C HIS A 25 -2.66 -21.96 15.29
N ASN A 26 -1.58 -21.18 15.32
CA ASN A 26 -0.24 -21.70 15.56
C ASN A 26 0.74 -20.56 15.86
N VAL A 27 1.99 -20.90 16.21
CA VAL A 27 3.09 -19.94 16.12
C VAL A 27 3.26 -19.47 14.68
N THR A 28 3.57 -18.19 14.50
CA THR A 28 3.60 -17.52 13.19
C THR A 28 4.43 -18.30 12.17
N GLU A 29 5.65 -18.69 12.53
CA GLU A 29 6.54 -19.44 11.64
C GLU A 29 5.89 -20.73 11.10
N ARG A 30 5.25 -21.52 11.98
CA ARG A 30 4.63 -22.79 11.58
C ARG A 30 3.36 -22.57 10.77
N LEU A 31 2.56 -21.57 11.10
CA LEU A 31 1.33 -21.26 10.37
C LEU A 31 1.64 -20.85 8.92
N PHE A 32 2.68 -20.04 8.73
CA PHE A 32 3.09 -19.59 7.40
C PHE A 32 3.84 -20.66 6.61
N ALA A 33 4.65 -21.51 7.28
CA ALA A 33 5.41 -22.56 6.61
C ALA A 33 4.57 -23.79 6.25
N ASN A 34 3.60 -24.17 7.08
CA ASN A 34 2.80 -25.37 6.90
C ASN A 34 1.33 -25.15 7.34
N PRO A 35 0.57 -24.31 6.62
CA PRO A 35 -0.84 -24.10 6.91
C PRO A 35 -1.66 -25.39 6.71
N GLN A 36 -2.45 -25.77 7.71
CA GLN A 36 -3.27 -26.99 7.66
C GLN A 36 -4.65 -26.73 7.10
N HIS A 37 -5.28 -25.62 7.47
CA HIS A 37 -6.67 -25.36 7.11
C HIS A 37 -6.78 -24.84 5.67
N PRO A 38 -7.75 -25.33 4.85
CA PRO A 38 -7.90 -24.90 3.47
C PRO A 38 -8.09 -23.38 3.30
N TYR A 39 -8.79 -22.75 4.24
CA TYR A 39 -8.95 -21.30 4.25
C TYR A 39 -7.62 -20.57 4.50
N THR A 40 -6.82 -20.99 5.49
CA THR A 40 -5.50 -20.41 5.76
C THR A 40 -4.59 -20.52 4.54
N ARG A 41 -4.60 -21.67 3.85
CA ARG A 41 -3.87 -21.85 2.58
C ARG A 41 -4.28 -20.84 1.52
N ARG A 42 -5.59 -20.63 1.33
CA ARG A 42 -6.11 -19.62 0.39
C ARG A 42 -5.74 -18.20 0.81
N LEU A 43 -5.80 -17.90 2.10
CA LEU A 43 -5.45 -16.59 2.65
C LEU A 43 -3.99 -16.27 2.36
N LEU A 44 -3.07 -17.18 2.70
CA LEU A 44 -1.64 -17.01 2.45
C LEU A 44 -1.30 -16.96 0.95
N ALA A 45 -1.99 -17.75 0.12
CA ALA A 45 -1.82 -17.72 -1.33
C ALA A 45 -2.41 -16.46 -2.00
N SER A 46 -3.15 -15.63 -1.26
CA SER A 46 -3.69 -14.37 -1.78
C SER A 46 -2.65 -13.25 -1.80
N GLU A 47 -1.48 -13.43 -1.19
CA GLU A 47 -0.40 -12.44 -1.31
C GLU A 47 -0.02 -12.29 -2.79
N PRO A 48 -0.12 -11.07 -3.36
CA PRO A 48 0.25 -10.85 -4.74
C PRO A 48 1.75 -11.09 -4.92
N HIS A 49 2.10 -11.99 -5.83
CA HIS A 49 3.47 -12.32 -6.19
C HIS A 49 3.73 -12.08 -7.66
N GLY A 50 4.99 -11.74 -8.00
CA GLY A 50 5.47 -11.60 -9.37
C GLY A 50 5.74 -10.16 -9.79
N GLN A 51 6.10 -9.99 -11.06
CA GLN A 51 6.29 -8.68 -11.69
C GLN A 51 5.08 -8.34 -12.56
N PRO A 52 4.72 -7.05 -12.67
CA PRO A 52 3.67 -6.62 -13.59
C PRO A 52 4.00 -7.02 -15.02
N LYS A 53 2.98 -7.42 -15.79
CA LYS A 53 3.14 -7.73 -17.21
C LYS A 53 3.52 -6.45 -17.97
N PRO A 54 4.37 -6.54 -19.00
CA PRO A 54 4.70 -5.38 -19.83
C PRO A 54 3.45 -4.84 -20.53
N LEU A 55 3.43 -3.53 -20.76
CA LEU A 55 2.34 -2.89 -21.49
C LEU A 55 2.33 -3.33 -22.96
N PRO A 56 1.15 -3.52 -23.57
CA PRO A 56 1.06 -3.75 -25.01
C PRO A 56 1.64 -2.57 -25.80
N GLU A 57 2.34 -2.86 -26.89
CA GLU A 57 2.84 -1.82 -27.78
C GLU A 57 1.68 -1.03 -28.42
N GLY A 58 1.84 0.28 -28.54
CA GLY A 58 0.84 1.15 -29.18
C GLY A 58 -0.35 1.54 -28.29
N CYS A 59 -0.30 1.31 -26.97
CA CYS A 59 -1.30 1.84 -26.06
C CYS A 59 -1.31 3.37 -26.08
N GLY A 60 -2.43 3.96 -26.52
CA GLY A 60 -2.61 5.41 -26.51
C GLY A 60 -2.56 5.98 -25.07
N THR A 61 -1.95 7.15 -24.94
CA THR A 61 -1.92 7.91 -23.69
C THR A 61 -3.35 8.30 -23.27
N ILE A 62 -3.70 8.06 -22.01
CA ILE A 62 -4.96 8.51 -21.41
C ILE A 62 -4.73 9.78 -20.59
N LEU A 63 -3.62 9.85 -19.86
CA LEU A 63 -3.24 11.00 -19.05
C LEU A 63 -1.77 11.29 -19.26
N GLU A 64 -1.44 12.56 -19.41
CA GLU A 64 -0.08 13.06 -19.38
C GLU A 64 -0.09 14.33 -18.53
N ALA A 65 0.78 14.38 -17.54
CA ALA A 65 0.95 15.53 -16.68
C ALA A 65 2.44 15.88 -16.59
N SER A 66 2.72 17.17 -16.52
CA SER A 66 4.07 17.72 -16.41
C SER A 66 4.02 18.92 -15.49
N GLY A 67 5.04 19.13 -14.68
CA GLY A 67 5.04 20.25 -13.73
C GLY A 67 3.98 20.14 -12.65
N VAL A 68 3.57 18.92 -12.27
CA VAL A 68 2.61 18.76 -11.18
C VAL A 68 3.28 19.21 -9.90
N HIS A 69 2.77 20.31 -9.34
CA HIS A 69 3.22 20.89 -8.09
C HIS A 69 2.03 20.98 -7.13
N VAL A 70 2.21 20.48 -5.91
CA VAL A 70 1.19 20.47 -4.86
C VAL A 70 1.82 21.02 -3.60
N SER A 71 1.30 22.14 -3.11
CA SER A 71 1.74 22.73 -1.84
C SER A 71 0.57 22.98 -0.88
N PHE A 72 0.86 22.89 0.40
CA PHE A 72 -0.09 23.09 1.49
C PHE A 72 0.44 24.17 2.44
N MET A 73 -0.42 25.09 2.87
CA MET A 73 -0.07 26.04 3.94
C MET A 73 -0.36 25.42 5.30
N LEU A 74 0.69 25.10 6.04
CA LEU A 74 0.59 24.57 7.39
C LEU A 74 0.73 25.69 8.43
N ARG A 75 -0.21 25.74 9.37
CA ARG A 75 -0.11 26.61 10.53
C ARG A 75 0.89 26.02 11.51
N HIS A 76 1.93 26.79 11.80
CA HIS A 76 2.97 26.48 12.78
C HIS A 76 2.99 27.56 13.89
N GLY A 77 3.67 27.28 15.00
CA GLY A 77 3.81 28.25 16.09
C GLY A 77 2.75 28.16 17.19
N THR A 78 2.93 28.98 18.23
CA THR A 78 2.06 28.97 19.42
C THR A 78 0.80 29.81 19.19
N PHE A 79 -0.22 29.62 20.05
CA PHE A 79 -1.50 30.33 19.96
C PHE A 79 -1.35 31.86 19.85
N LEU A 80 -0.29 32.42 20.43
CA LEU A 80 0.01 33.86 20.46
C LEU A 80 0.74 34.40 19.21
N LYS A 81 1.41 33.54 18.44
CA LYS A 81 2.13 33.92 17.21
C LYS A 81 2.02 32.78 16.17
N PRO A 82 0.90 32.71 15.44
CA PRO A 82 0.79 31.77 14.35
C PRO A 82 1.74 32.18 13.21
N ASP A 83 2.58 31.24 12.81
CA ASP A 83 3.43 31.29 11.61
C ASP A 83 2.79 30.38 10.55
N TRP A 84 2.91 30.75 9.28
CA TRP A 84 2.38 29.94 8.19
C TRP A 84 3.56 29.51 7.32
N ARG A 85 3.79 28.20 7.24
CA ARG A 85 4.83 27.62 6.38
C ARG A 85 4.21 26.86 5.24
N GLU A 86 4.76 27.08 4.05
CA GLU A 86 4.44 26.27 2.89
C GLU A 86 5.17 24.92 3.00
N LEU A 87 4.41 23.84 2.83
CA LEU A 87 4.92 22.49 2.63
C LEU A 87 4.67 22.13 1.17
N VAL A 88 5.74 21.99 0.39
CA VAL A 88 5.66 21.42 -0.96
C VAL A 88 5.62 19.91 -0.81
N ALA A 89 4.50 19.32 -1.18
CA ALA A 89 4.28 17.88 -1.14
C ALA A 89 4.74 17.21 -2.44
N VAL A 90 4.39 17.80 -3.57
CA VAL A 90 4.86 17.37 -4.89
C VAL A 90 5.56 18.55 -5.53
N ASP A 91 6.80 18.34 -5.96
CA ASP A 91 7.57 19.34 -6.71
C ASP A 91 7.92 18.80 -8.09
N ASP A 92 7.42 19.46 -9.13
CA ASP A 92 7.70 19.19 -10.54
C ASP A 92 7.58 17.70 -10.96
N LEU A 93 6.43 17.07 -10.66
CA LEU A 93 6.18 15.70 -11.08
C LEU A 93 5.68 15.62 -12.53
N GLY A 94 6.37 14.81 -13.32
CA GLY A 94 5.91 14.36 -14.64
C GLY A 94 5.42 12.93 -14.58
N LEU A 95 4.23 12.65 -15.12
CA LEU A 95 3.71 11.29 -15.21
C LEU A 95 2.91 11.08 -16.50
N LYS A 96 2.93 9.85 -16.98
CA LYS A 96 2.19 9.39 -18.13
C LYS A 96 1.45 8.12 -17.77
N LEU A 97 0.17 8.04 -18.13
CA LEU A 97 -0.67 6.87 -17.97
C LEU A 97 -1.20 6.45 -19.32
N CYS A 98 -0.86 5.24 -19.74
CA CYS A 98 -1.32 4.64 -20.98
C CYS A 98 -2.61 3.83 -20.77
N ARG A 99 -3.34 3.58 -21.85
CA ARG A 99 -4.46 2.65 -21.81
C ARG A 99 -3.97 1.25 -21.40
N HIS A 100 -4.72 0.59 -20.51
CA HIS A 100 -4.38 -0.71 -19.92
C HIS A 100 -3.19 -0.71 -18.95
N GLU A 101 -2.64 0.46 -18.63
CA GLU A 101 -1.63 0.61 -17.59
C GLU A 101 -2.28 0.73 -16.20
N THR A 102 -1.65 0.11 -15.20
CA THR A 102 -1.90 0.37 -13.79
C THR A 102 -0.68 1.07 -13.22
N LEU A 103 -0.79 2.37 -12.97
CA LEU A 103 0.27 3.17 -12.36
C LEU A 103 0.02 3.25 -10.85
N GLY A 104 0.98 2.76 -10.06
CA GLY A 104 0.98 2.91 -8.61
C GLY A 104 1.84 4.10 -8.20
N LEU A 105 1.25 5.08 -7.53
CA LEU A 105 1.98 6.14 -6.84
C LEU A 105 2.06 5.76 -5.37
N VAL A 106 3.28 5.59 -4.87
CA VAL A 106 3.53 5.17 -3.48
C VAL A 106 4.33 6.26 -2.79
N GLY A 107 3.85 6.69 -1.64
CA GLY A 107 4.50 7.68 -0.79
C GLY A 107 4.12 7.45 0.66
N GLU A 108 4.93 8.03 1.56
CA GLU A 108 4.65 8.00 2.99
C GLU A 108 3.40 8.82 3.33
N SER A 109 2.80 8.56 4.50
CA SER A 109 1.63 9.34 4.94
C SER A 109 1.96 10.84 4.98
N GLY A 110 1.28 11.62 4.14
CA GLY A 110 1.48 13.07 4.03
C GLY A 110 2.44 13.52 2.94
N SER A 111 2.92 12.62 2.08
CA SER A 111 3.82 12.96 0.97
C SER A 111 3.17 13.75 -0.17
N GLY A 112 1.83 13.78 -0.25
CA GLY A 112 1.11 14.33 -1.40
C GLY A 112 0.73 13.23 -2.37
#